data_AF-A0A7W0C5Y8-F1
#
_entry.id   AF-A0A7W0C5Y8-F1
#
_cell.length_a   1.000
_cell.length_b   1.000
_cell.length_c   1.000
_cell.angle_alpha   90.00
_cell.angle_beta   90.00
_cell.angle_gamma   90.00
#
_symmetry.space_group_name_H-M   'P 1'
#
loop_
_entity.id
_entity.type
_entity.pdbx_description
1 polymer ?
#
loop_
_entity_poly.entity_id
_entity_poly.type
_entity_poly.pdbx_seq_one_letter_code
_entity_poly.pdbx_strand_id
1 'polypeptide(L)'
;MLIYNDIYEWEGWGGKLRLASGKCRLWIFDRRQAGMENRVTVLRPKVVVVSDVADSKMSVRSCAGHIATRVIQDFSIDFNRMLYVEYYPPVRYGMRNEYEIPEQYVAVDFVWDQGRAIHPKWRHLQPPLLNVVKDLIDSAQQQSPEYT
;
A
#
# COMPACT_ATOMS: atom_id res chain seq x y z
N MET A 1 -14.44 2.61 -3.91
CA MET A 1 -14.16 4.05 -4.12
C MET A 1 -12.69 4.30 -3.87
N LEU A 2 -12.01 5.00 -4.79
CA LEU A 2 -10.63 5.47 -4.60
C LEU A 2 -10.67 6.70 -3.69
N ILE A 3 -9.88 6.70 -2.61
CA ILE A 3 -9.77 7.80 -1.63
C ILE A 3 -8.51 8.62 -1.90
N TYR A 4 -7.41 7.96 -2.24
CA TYR A 4 -6.11 8.61 -2.47
C TYR A 4 -5.32 7.84 -3.51
N ASN A 5 -4.62 8.55 -4.40
CA ASN A 5 -3.77 7.99 -5.46
C ASN A 5 -2.69 9.00 -5.84
N ASP A 6 -1.61 9.06 -5.06
CA ASP A 6 -0.50 9.98 -5.33
C ASP A 6 0.80 9.50 -4.66
N ILE A 7 1.87 10.27 -4.83
CA ILE A 7 3.10 10.16 -4.05
C ILE A 7 2.82 10.64 -2.63
N TYR A 8 2.98 9.72 -1.68
CA TYR A 8 2.85 9.98 -0.26
C TYR A 8 4.24 10.11 0.37
N GLU A 9 4.49 11.24 1.02
CA GLU A 9 5.70 11.47 1.80
C GLU A 9 5.41 11.31 3.29
N TRP A 10 6.35 10.73 4.03
CA TRP A 10 6.23 10.64 5.48
C TRP A 10 7.46 11.21 6.17
N GLU A 11 7.21 11.87 7.30
CA GLU A 11 8.27 12.26 8.21
C GLU A 11 8.69 11.05 9.05
N GLY A 12 9.99 10.77 9.03
CA GLY A 12 10.60 9.74 9.86
C GLY A 12 10.84 10.19 11.31
N TRP A 13 11.68 9.46 12.03
CA TRP A 13 12.10 9.82 13.39
C TRP A 13 13.36 10.69 13.37
N GLY A 14 13.67 11.39 14.47
CA GLY A 14 14.95 12.11 14.59
C GLY A 14 14.93 13.60 14.20
N GLY A 15 13.75 14.21 14.08
CA GLY A 15 13.59 15.67 13.95
C GLY A 15 14.40 16.24 12.78
N LYS A 16 15.38 17.11 13.06
CA LYS A 16 16.22 17.76 12.03
C LYS A 16 17.00 16.78 11.16
N LEU A 17 17.27 15.57 11.65
CA LEU A 17 18.03 14.55 10.90
C LEU A 17 17.16 13.77 9.91
N ARG A 18 15.81 13.89 10.00
CA ARG A 18 14.84 13.22 9.11
C ARG A 18 15.17 11.73 8.87
N LEU A 19 15.55 11.02 9.92
CA LEU A 19 15.95 9.61 9.80
C LEU A 19 14.73 8.76 9.44
N ALA A 20 14.88 7.87 8.47
CA ALA A 20 13.79 7.04 7.95
C ALA A 20 12.62 7.81 7.32
N SER A 21 12.76 9.10 6.99
CA SER A 21 11.80 9.79 6.11
C SER A 21 11.94 9.27 4.69
N GLY A 22 10.83 9.21 3.96
CA GLY A 22 10.84 8.77 2.57
C GLY A 22 9.54 9.09 1.88
N LYS A 23 9.38 8.53 0.68
CA LYS A 23 8.15 8.63 -0.08
C LYS A 23 7.87 7.35 -0.84
N CYS A 24 6.61 7.11 -1.14
CA CYS A 24 6.16 5.95 -1.87
C CYS A 24 4.94 6.31 -2.72
N ARG A 25 4.61 5.50 -3.72
CA ARG A 25 3.31 5.59 -4.35
C ARG A 25 2.29 4.97 -3.39
N LEU A 26 1.20 5.68 -3.12
CA LEU A 26 0.15 5.24 -2.21
C LEU A 26 -1.20 5.27 -2.91
N TRP A 27 -1.91 4.15 -2.84
CA TRP A 27 -3.33 4.06 -3.16
C TRP A 27 -4.11 3.71 -1.91
N ILE A 28 -5.22 4.41 -1.66
CA ILE A 28 -6.16 4.07 -0.61
C ILE A 28 -7.53 3.87 -1.24
N PHE A 29 -8.13 2.72 -0.99
CA PHE A 29 -9.46 2.36 -1.46
C PHE A 29 -10.40 2.12 -0.28
N ASP A 30 -11.67 2.54 -0.43
CA ASP A 30 -12.78 2.06 0.39
C ASP A 30 -13.63 1.08 -0.41
N ARG A 31 -13.72 -0.15 0.08
CA ARG A 31 -14.53 -1.23 -0.51
C ARG A 31 -15.95 -1.29 0.01
N ARG A 32 -16.38 -0.38 0.90
CA ARG A 32 -17.80 -0.24 1.25
C ARG A 32 -18.56 0.19 0.00
N GLN A 33 -19.60 -0.57 -0.37
CA GLN A 33 -20.51 -0.15 -1.43
C GLN A 33 -21.50 0.86 -0.86
N ALA A 34 -21.68 1.98 -1.57
CA ALA A 34 -22.77 2.91 -1.31
C ALA A 34 -24.10 2.17 -1.46
N GLY A 35 -25.00 2.27 -0.47
CA GLY A 35 -26.34 1.66 -0.52
C GLY A 35 -26.42 0.17 -0.17
N MET A 36 -25.33 -0.49 0.25
CA MET A 36 -25.35 -1.89 0.73
C MET A 36 -25.04 -2.01 2.22
N GLU A 37 -25.74 -1.23 3.04
CA GLU A 37 -25.56 -1.22 4.50
C GLU A 37 -25.85 -2.59 5.16
N ASN A 38 -26.57 -3.50 4.46
CA ASN A 38 -27.18 -4.68 5.07
C ASN A 38 -26.84 -6.05 4.44
N ARG A 39 -25.82 -6.22 3.59
CA ARG A 39 -25.66 -7.53 2.89
C ARG A 39 -24.34 -8.29 3.05
N VAL A 40 -23.18 -7.66 3.26
CA VAL A 40 -21.96 -8.36 3.72
C VAL A 40 -21.03 -7.38 4.43
N THR A 41 -20.72 -7.61 5.70
CA THR A 41 -19.71 -6.80 6.42
C THR A 41 -18.31 -7.20 5.96
N VAL A 42 -17.68 -6.37 5.13
CA VAL A 42 -16.26 -6.53 4.80
C VAL A 42 -15.43 -6.15 6.04
N LEU A 43 -14.65 -7.11 6.56
CA LEU A 43 -13.84 -6.93 7.77
C LEU A 43 -12.79 -5.82 7.60
N ARG A 44 -12.01 -5.90 6.50
CA ARG A 44 -10.96 -4.93 6.12
C ARG A 44 -11.37 -4.17 4.85
N PRO A 45 -12.31 -3.21 4.93
CA PRO A 45 -12.81 -2.49 3.76
C PRO A 45 -11.83 -1.45 3.24
N LYS A 46 -10.93 -0.94 4.10
CA LYS A 46 -9.89 0.01 3.71
C LYS A 46 -8.71 -0.78 3.17
N VAL A 47 -8.43 -0.66 1.87
CA VAL A 47 -7.26 -1.29 1.25
C VAL A 47 -6.23 -0.19 0.99
N VAL A 48 -5.08 -0.33 1.64
CA VAL A 48 -3.92 0.54 1.50
C VAL A 48 -2.89 -0.23 0.68
N VAL A 49 -2.55 0.30 -0.49
CA VAL A 49 -1.50 -0.26 -1.33
C VAL A 49 -0.36 0.73 -1.43
N VAL A 50 0.86 0.24 -1.23
CA VAL A 50 2.08 1.04 -1.30
C VAL A 50 3.07 0.42 -2.28
N SER A 51 3.80 1.24 -3.02
CA SER A 51 4.87 0.81 -3.92
C SER A 51 6.07 1.73 -3.81
N ASP A 52 7.26 1.15 -3.97
CA ASP A 52 8.49 1.92 -4.07
C ASP A 52 8.44 2.91 -5.25
N VAL A 53 9.16 4.01 -5.09
CA VAL A 53 9.40 5.03 -6.14
C VAL A 53 10.90 5.28 -6.22
N ALA A 54 11.40 5.46 -7.45
CA ALA A 54 12.83 5.38 -7.76
C ALA A 54 13.71 6.39 -7.01
N ASP A 55 13.15 7.53 -6.60
CA ASP A 55 13.85 8.64 -5.96
C ASP A 55 13.64 8.69 -4.43
N SER A 56 13.00 7.67 -3.84
CA SER A 56 12.92 7.54 -2.39
C SER A 56 14.24 7.04 -1.81
N LYS A 57 14.70 7.67 -0.73
CA LYS A 57 15.88 7.23 0.04
C LYS A 57 15.63 5.97 0.89
N MET A 58 14.37 5.63 1.10
CA MET A 58 13.92 4.49 1.92
C MET A 58 13.00 3.62 1.09
N SER A 59 13.14 2.30 1.23
CA SER A 59 12.18 1.37 0.63
C SER A 59 10.94 1.23 1.50
N VAL A 60 9.79 1.01 0.86
CA VAL A 60 8.53 0.66 1.51
C VAL A 60 8.74 -0.48 2.49
N ARG A 61 9.44 -1.54 2.08
CA ARG A 61 9.68 -2.71 2.93
C ARG A 61 10.45 -2.37 4.21
N SER A 62 11.47 -1.52 4.11
CA SER A 62 12.27 -1.12 5.28
C SER A 62 11.49 -0.23 6.26
N CYS A 63 10.52 0.53 5.74
CA CYS A 63 9.71 1.49 6.50
C CYS A 63 8.25 1.05 6.69
N ALA A 64 7.91 -0.23 6.42
CA ALA A 64 6.51 -0.67 6.35
C ALA A 64 5.69 -0.32 7.60
N GLY A 65 6.24 -0.55 8.79
CA GLY A 65 5.59 -0.20 10.06
C GLY A 65 5.43 1.31 10.25
N HIS A 66 6.42 2.10 9.81
CA HIS A 66 6.35 3.56 9.88
C HIS A 66 5.29 4.11 8.93
N ILE A 67 5.31 3.65 7.68
CA ILE A 67 4.34 4.04 6.65
C ILE A 67 2.93 3.66 7.10
N ALA A 68 2.71 2.41 7.56
CA ALA A 68 1.41 1.97 8.05
C ALA A 68 0.92 2.83 9.23
N THR A 69 1.81 3.15 10.19
CA THR A 69 1.50 4.03 11.33
C THR A 69 1.09 5.42 10.86
N ARG A 70 1.84 6.01 9.92
CA ARG A 70 1.57 7.35 9.42
C ARG A 70 0.30 7.40 8.58
N VAL A 71 0.06 6.40 7.73
CA VAL A 71 -1.17 6.29 6.94
C VAL A 71 -2.41 6.20 7.84
N ILE A 72 -2.39 5.39 8.91
CA ILE A 72 -3.57 5.32 9.79
C ILE A 72 -3.84 6.64 10.53
N GLN A 73 -2.80 7.40 10.86
CA GLN A 73 -2.90 8.70 11.53
C GLN A 73 -3.41 9.77 10.56
N ASP A 74 -2.73 9.92 9.42
CA ASP A 74 -2.98 10.99 8.46
C ASP A 74 -4.35 10.82 7.77
N PHE A 75 -4.80 9.58 7.53
CA PHE A 75 -6.08 9.29 6.89
C PHE A 75 -7.17 8.82 7.87
N SER A 76 -6.91 8.86 9.18
CA SER A 76 -7.86 8.44 10.22
C SER A 76 -8.47 7.04 9.96
N ILE A 77 -7.62 6.06 9.64
CA ILE A 77 -8.03 4.68 9.34
C ILE A 77 -7.92 3.81 10.60
N ASP A 78 -8.99 3.09 10.95
CA ASP A 78 -8.90 2.03 11.97
C ASP A 78 -8.01 0.89 11.46
N PHE A 79 -6.90 0.63 12.16
CA PHE A 79 -5.94 -0.38 11.78
C PHE A 79 -6.53 -1.80 11.73
N ASN A 80 -7.56 -2.11 12.54
CA ASN A 80 -8.24 -3.41 12.49
C ASN A 80 -9.07 -3.59 11.22
N ARG A 81 -9.40 -2.48 10.55
CA ARG A 81 -10.21 -2.42 9.33
C ARG A 81 -9.38 -2.13 8.08
N MET A 82 -8.05 -2.16 8.21
CA MET A 82 -7.10 -1.93 7.13
C MET A 82 -6.51 -3.23 6.61
N LEU A 83 -6.44 -3.38 5.29
CA LEU A 83 -5.54 -4.30 4.61
C LEU A 83 -4.38 -3.49 4.03
N TYR A 84 -3.17 -3.72 4.52
CA TYR A 84 -1.95 -3.11 3.99
C TYR A 84 -1.27 -4.06 3.00
N VAL A 85 -0.95 -3.57 1.82
CA VAL A 85 -0.37 -4.33 0.72
C VAL A 85 0.84 -3.60 0.16
N GLU A 86 1.98 -4.28 0.12
CA GLU A 86 3.11 -3.86 -0.69
C GLU A 86 2.92 -4.38 -2.12
N TYR A 87 2.90 -3.46 -3.07
CA TYR A 87 2.89 -3.75 -4.50
C TYR A 87 4.31 -3.57 -5.04
N TYR A 88 4.79 -4.62 -5.70
CA TYR A 88 6.04 -4.61 -6.44
C TYR A 88 5.70 -4.71 -7.93
N PRO A 89 5.95 -3.67 -8.74
CA PRO A 89 5.67 -3.71 -10.18
C PRO A 89 6.52 -4.78 -10.88
N PRO A 90 6.12 -5.23 -12.09
CA PRO A 90 6.91 -6.21 -12.83
C PRO A 90 8.25 -5.58 -13.23
N VAL A 91 9.33 -6.37 -13.15
CA VAL A 91 10.67 -5.92 -13.48
C VAL A 91 11.25 -6.80 -14.58
N ARG A 92 11.74 -6.18 -15.64
CA ARG A 92 12.52 -6.86 -16.68
C ARG A 92 14.01 -6.71 -16.44
N TYR A 93 14.77 -7.76 -16.68
CA TYR A 93 16.21 -7.79 -16.47
C TYR A 93 16.91 -8.69 -17.50
N GLY A 94 18.25 -8.64 -17.53
CA GLY A 94 19.08 -9.27 -18.55
C GLY A 94 19.64 -8.25 -19.54
N MET A 95 20.63 -8.64 -20.34
CA MET A 95 21.30 -7.72 -21.27
C MET A 95 20.36 -7.18 -22.35
N ARG A 96 19.25 -7.86 -22.62
CA ARG A 96 18.23 -7.54 -23.62
C ARG A 96 16.82 -7.49 -23.00
N ASN A 97 16.69 -7.33 -21.68
CA ASN A 97 15.40 -7.38 -20.96
C ASN A 97 14.61 -8.69 -21.22
N GLU A 98 15.32 -9.80 -21.38
CA GLU A 98 14.78 -11.10 -21.76
C GLU A 98 14.11 -11.85 -20.61
N TYR A 99 14.39 -11.49 -19.36
CA TYR A 99 13.80 -12.12 -18.18
C TYR A 99 12.82 -11.17 -17.48
N GLU A 100 11.74 -11.73 -16.96
CA GLU A 100 10.68 -10.98 -16.27
C GLU A 100 10.45 -11.55 -14.86
N ILE A 101 10.50 -10.67 -13.87
CA ILE A 101 9.97 -10.91 -12.54
C ILE A 101 8.54 -10.37 -12.56
N PRO A 102 7.52 -11.23 -12.39
CA PRO A 102 6.14 -10.78 -12.41
C PRO A 102 5.87 -9.86 -11.21
N GLU A 103 4.85 -9.03 -11.36
CA GLU A 103 4.36 -8.19 -10.27
C GLU A 103 3.98 -9.02 -9.02
N GLN A 104 4.15 -8.42 -7.85
CA GLN A 104 3.85 -9.08 -6.58
C GLN A 104 2.97 -8.20 -5.71
N TYR A 105 2.03 -8.86 -5.03
CA TYR A 105 1.14 -8.24 -4.05
C TYR A 105 1.35 -8.95 -2.72
N VAL A 106 1.95 -8.25 -1.77
CA VAL A 106 2.37 -8.81 -0.49
C VAL A 106 1.56 -8.13 0.61
N ALA A 107 0.68 -8.87 1.26
CA ALA A 107 0.02 -8.36 2.46
C ALA A 107 1.03 -8.31 3.61
N VAL A 108 0.98 -7.22 4.37
CA VAL A 108 1.78 -7.06 5.58
C VAL A 108 0.84 -7.01 6.77
N ASP A 109 0.97 -7.99 7.65
CA ASP A 109 0.29 -7.98 8.94
C ASP A 109 1.26 -7.41 9.99
N PHE A 110 0.73 -6.57 10.87
CA PHE A 110 1.50 -5.91 11.93
C PHE A 110 0.96 -6.31 13.29
N VAL A 111 1.83 -6.32 14.29
CA VAL A 111 1.42 -6.18 15.68
C VAL A 111 1.23 -4.70 15.94
N TRP A 112 0.10 -4.32 16.55
CA TRP A 112 -0.20 -2.93 16.86
C TRP A 112 -0.03 -2.70 18.35
N ASP A 113 0.82 -1.73 18.70
CA ASP A 113 1.05 -1.30 20.07
C ASP A 113 1.04 0.22 20.14
N GLN A 114 0.24 0.78 21.05
CA GLN A 114 0.07 2.23 21.25
C GLN A 114 -0.13 3.03 19.93
N GLY A 115 -0.89 2.46 18.99
CA GLY A 115 -1.18 3.08 17.70
C GLY A 115 -0.01 3.05 16.71
N ARG A 116 1.00 2.21 16.94
CA ARG A 116 2.16 2.00 16.05
C ARG A 116 2.17 0.58 15.51
N ALA A 117 2.48 0.45 14.23
CA ALA A 117 2.70 -0.84 13.59
C ALA A 117 4.15 -1.31 13.82
N ILE A 118 4.27 -2.46 14.48
CA ILE A 118 5.54 -3.12 14.80
C ILE A 118 5.50 -4.59 14.31
N HIS A 119 6.67 -5.23 14.25
CA HIS A 119 6.82 -6.64 13.85
C HIS A 119 6.08 -7.02 12.55
N PRO A 120 6.42 -6.41 11.40
CA PRO A 120 5.81 -6.74 10.12
C PRO A 120 6.00 -8.22 9.75
N LYS A 121 4.93 -8.84 9.26
CA LYS A 121 4.94 -10.18 8.68
C LYS A 121 4.40 -10.13 7.26
N TRP A 122 5.25 -10.47 6.31
CA TRP A 122 4.93 -10.48 4.89
C TRP A 122 4.35 -11.83 4.47
N ARG A 123 3.26 -11.78 3.69
CA ARG A 123 2.70 -12.95 3.00
C ARG A 123 2.19 -12.55 1.63
N HIS A 124 2.42 -13.38 0.62
CA HIS A 124 1.82 -13.15 -0.68
C HIS A 124 0.29 -13.21 -0.58
N LEU A 125 -0.38 -12.23 -1.20
CA LEU A 125 -1.82 -12.29 -1.37
C LEU A 125 -2.19 -13.47 -2.26
N GLN A 126 -3.18 -14.22 -1.81
CA GLN A 126 -3.75 -15.35 -2.55
C GLN A 126 -5.15 -14.97 -3.06
N PRO A 127 -5.63 -15.60 -4.14
CA PRO A 127 -7.04 -15.51 -4.52
C PRO A 127 -7.97 -15.93 -3.38
N PRO A 128 -9.19 -15.35 -3.27
CA PRO A 128 -9.78 -14.35 -4.18
C PRO A 128 -9.33 -12.91 -3.89
N LEU A 129 -8.67 -12.65 -2.75
CA LEU A 129 -8.33 -11.30 -2.32
C LEU A 129 -7.30 -10.64 -3.25
N LEU A 130 -6.36 -11.42 -3.80
CA LEU A 130 -5.42 -10.95 -4.81
C LEU A 130 -6.16 -10.30 -6.00
N ASN A 131 -7.14 -11.00 -6.55
CA ASN A 131 -7.89 -10.51 -7.73
C ASN A 131 -8.59 -9.18 -7.42
N VAL A 132 -9.19 -9.07 -6.23
CA VAL A 132 -9.83 -7.82 -5.81
C VAL A 132 -8.83 -6.65 -5.75
N VAL A 133 -7.62 -6.88 -5.23
CA VAL A 133 -6.61 -5.82 -5.15
C VAL A 133 -6.09 -5.45 -6.55
N LYS A 134 -5.91 -6.43 -7.44
CA LYS A 134 -5.57 -6.19 -8.85
C LYS A 134 -6.61 -5.31 -9.54
N ASP A 135 -7.87 -5.71 -9.48
CA ASP A 135 -8.99 -4.96 -10.09
C ASP A 135 -9.04 -3.51 -9.60
N LEU A 136 -8.75 -3.27 -8.31
CA LEU A 136 -8.72 -1.93 -7.73
C LEU A 136 -7.57 -1.08 -8.29
N ILE A 137 -6.36 -1.64 -8.41
CA ILE A 137 -5.19 -0.92 -8.95
C ILE A 137 -5.39 -0.64 -10.44
N ASP A 138 -5.80 -1.64 -11.22
CA ASP A 138 -6.02 -1.51 -12.67
C ASP A 138 -7.05 -0.41 -12.95
N SER A 139 -8.14 -0.38 -12.18
CA SER A 139 -9.16 0.67 -12.27
C SER A 139 -8.61 2.06 -11.93
N ALA A 140 -7.70 2.17 -10.96
CA ALA A 140 -7.09 3.46 -10.57
C ALA A 140 -6.07 3.96 -11.61
N GLN A 141 -5.33 3.05 -12.25
CA GLN A 141 -4.38 3.38 -13.32
C GLN A 141 -5.11 3.88 -14.58
N GLN A 142 -6.23 3.26 -14.95
CA GLN A 142 -7.05 3.71 -16.08
C GLN A 142 -7.66 5.11 -15.87
N GLN A 143 -7.87 5.53 -14.62
CA GLN A 143 -8.38 6.87 -14.28
C GLN A 143 -7.30 7.97 -14.30
N SER A 144 -6.02 7.61 -14.46
CA SER A 144 -4.89 8.55 -14.46
C SER A 144 -4.19 8.58 -15.83
N PRO A 145 -4.77 9.20 -16.89
CA PRO A 145 -4.20 9.16 -18.24
C PRO A 145 -3.11 10.23 -18.51
N GLU A 146 -2.56 10.91 -17.51
CA GLU A 146 -1.50 11.90 -17.74
C GLU A 146 -0.11 11.35 -17.41
N TYR A 147 0.84 11.62 -18.31
CA TYR A 147 2.22 11.14 -18.42
C TYR A 147 2.42 9.80 -19.16
N THR A 148 2.04 9.79 -20.45
CA THR A 148 2.91 9.21 -21.49
C THR A 148 3.72 10.34 -22.11
#